data_AF-A0A5B7IZ13-F1
#
_entry.id   AF-A0A5B7IZ13-F1
#
_cell.length_a   1.000
_cell.length_b   1.000
_cell.length_c   1.000
_cell.angle_alpha   90.00
_cell.angle_beta   90.00
_cell.angle_gamma   90.00
#
_symmetry.space_group_name_H-M   'P 1'
#
loop_
_entity.id
_entity.type
_entity.pdbx_description
1 polymer ?
#
loop_
_entity_poly.entity_id
_entity_poly.type
_entity_poly.pdbx_seq_one_letter_code
_entity_poly.pdbx_strand_id
1 'polypeptide(L)'
;MIGWLPAFVSIEHIAAAWDEVQNNTMNVVWRKVWPEVVRNFRGFDPIPRQEDLQQEIAGLANSAHLLAEGEDAINADDIAELVESHADDLSAEDLVEQQQELAAGEEVEEESPVPKVTTLVDLTAVVQSGLDFINVVLARDGNADRSFKVQTAVQALLRPYEESLRQKRARGKQTNITKFFTSSAATSLPPLSPSPELAAKRARSASPSLTSPPSRSSSEEDEM
;
A
#
# COMPACT_ATOMS: atom_id res chain seq x y z
N MET A 1 -15.37 11.16 29.69
CA MET A 1 -14.49 11.98 28.82
C MET A 1 -13.41 11.07 28.23
N ILE A 2 -13.74 10.18 27.29
CA ILE A 2 -12.77 9.42 26.47
C ILE A 2 -13.49 9.14 25.15
N GLY A 3 -13.15 9.85 24.08
CA GLY A 3 -13.75 9.67 22.75
C GLY A 3 -12.93 10.26 21.60
N TRP A 4 -11.80 10.90 21.91
CA TRP A 4 -10.97 11.63 20.94
C TRP A 4 -9.68 10.89 20.57
N LEU A 5 -9.31 9.84 21.30
CA LEU A 5 -8.09 9.06 21.05
C LEU A 5 -8.07 8.41 19.65
N PRO A 6 -9.16 7.83 19.11
CA PRO A 6 -9.13 7.21 17.77
C PRO A 6 -8.97 8.24 16.64
N ALA A 7 -9.58 9.42 16.79
CA ALA A 7 -9.53 10.48 15.79
C ALA A 7 -8.12 11.09 15.71
N PHE A 8 -7.46 11.27 16.86
CA PHE A 8 -6.10 11.81 16.92
C PHE A 8 -5.09 10.89 16.21
N VAL A 9 -5.12 9.58 16.51
CA VAL A 9 -4.25 8.59 15.86
C VAL A 9 -4.48 8.53 14.34
N SER A 10 -5.74 8.69 13.90
CA SER A 10 -6.06 8.70 12.47
C SER A 10 -5.44 9.91 11.75
N ILE A 11 -5.44 11.08 12.40
CA ILE A 11 -4.84 12.30 11.87
C ILE A 11 -3.31 12.16 11.81
N GLU A 12 -2.69 11.56 12.82
CA GLU A 12 -1.24 11.29 12.83
C GLU A 12 -0.82 10.34 11.69
N HIS A 13 -1.57 9.27 11.44
CA HIS A 13 -1.28 8.37 10.34
C HIS A 13 -1.41 9.04 8.97
N ILE A 14 -2.41 9.92 8.79
CA ILE A 14 -2.57 10.68 7.54
C ILE A 14 -1.43 11.69 7.38
N ALA A 15 -1.03 12.37 8.46
CA ALA A 15 0.10 13.29 8.42
C ALA A 15 1.41 12.55 8.07
N ALA A 16 1.66 11.41 8.70
CA ALA A 16 2.82 10.58 8.41
C ALA A 16 2.82 10.09 6.96
N ALA A 17 1.68 9.62 6.46
CA ALA A 17 1.55 9.21 5.06
C ALA A 17 1.72 10.38 4.09
N TRP A 18 1.28 11.59 4.47
CA TRP A 18 1.45 12.78 3.65
C TRP A 18 2.92 13.23 3.59
N ASP A 19 3.64 13.17 4.70
CA ASP A 19 5.07 13.49 4.75
C ASP A 19 5.92 12.52 3.92
N GLU A 20 5.46 11.28 3.74
CA GLU A 20 6.10 10.29 2.86
C GLU A 20 5.90 10.58 1.37
N VAL A 21 4.88 11.36 1.00
CA VAL A 21 4.64 11.71 -0.40
C VAL A 21 5.70 12.68 -0.88
N GLN A 22 6.53 12.20 -1.80
CA GLN A 22 7.56 13.02 -2.43
C GLN A 22 6.94 14.24 -3.15
N ASN A 23 7.59 15.40 -2.99
CA ASN A 23 7.22 16.64 -3.69
C ASN A 23 7.09 16.45 -5.20
N ASN A 24 7.89 15.56 -5.79
CA ASN A 24 7.83 15.26 -7.21
C ASN A 24 6.48 14.65 -7.60
N THR A 25 6.01 13.65 -6.85
CA THR A 25 4.70 13.03 -7.02
C THR A 25 3.56 14.04 -6.87
N MET A 26 3.65 14.91 -5.86
CA MET A 26 2.68 15.97 -5.61
C MET A 26 2.63 16.99 -6.76
N ASN A 27 3.80 17.41 -7.27
CA ASN A 27 3.92 18.34 -8.39
C ASN A 27 3.32 17.78 -9.70
N VAL A 28 3.37 16.46 -9.93
CA VAL A 28 2.70 15.83 -11.09
C VAL A 28 1.20 16.07 -11.03
N VAL A 29 0.59 15.88 -9.87
CA VAL A 29 -0.85 16.05 -9.64
C VAL A 29 -1.22 17.53 -9.77
N TRP A 30 -0.49 18.41 -9.08
CA TRP A 30 -0.77 19.85 -9.11
C TRP A 30 -0.56 20.46 -10.48
N ARG A 31 0.41 20.01 -11.26
CA ARG A 31 0.58 20.49 -12.65
C ARG A 31 -0.67 20.25 -13.51
N LYS A 32 -1.46 19.20 -13.26
CA LYS A 32 -2.71 18.95 -13.98
C LYS A 32 -3.84 19.89 -13.56
N VAL A 33 -3.86 20.29 -12.28
CA VAL A 33 -4.93 21.12 -11.69
C VAL A 33 -4.63 22.61 -11.78
N TRP A 34 -3.37 22.99 -11.50
CA TRP A 34 -2.88 24.35 -11.49
C TRP A 34 -1.41 24.43 -11.99
N PRO A 35 -1.20 24.52 -13.31
CA PRO A 35 0.13 24.52 -13.92
C PRO A 35 1.02 25.70 -13.49
N GLU A 36 0.41 26.85 -13.17
CA GLU A 36 1.14 28.10 -12.88
C GLU A 36 1.93 28.05 -11.57
N VAL A 37 1.58 27.13 -10.65
CA VAL A 37 2.26 26.93 -9.37
C VAL A 37 3.46 25.98 -9.54
N VAL A 38 3.41 25.06 -10.50
CA VAL A 38 4.43 24.04 -10.74
C VAL A 38 5.30 24.44 -11.96
N ARG A 39 6.10 25.49 -11.81
CA ARG A 39 6.86 26.08 -12.94
C ARG A 39 8.13 25.31 -13.33
N ASN A 40 8.72 24.53 -12.42
CA ASN A 40 10.05 23.92 -12.59
C ASN A 40 10.06 22.40 -12.41
N PHE A 41 8.94 21.71 -12.60
CA PHE A 41 8.90 20.25 -12.47
C PHE A 41 9.66 19.58 -13.62
N ARG A 42 10.77 18.91 -13.29
CA ARG A 42 11.66 18.28 -14.27
C ARG A 42 11.32 16.82 -14.59
N GLY A 43 10.20 16.30 -14.10
CA GLY A 43 9.89 14.88 -14.24
C GLY A 43 10.47 14.05 -13.10
N PHE A 44 10.32 12.74 -13.22
CA PHE A 44 11.07 11.79 -12.41
C PHE A 44 12.43 11.59 -13.03
N ASP A 45 13.39 11.17 -12.20
CA ASP A 45 14.68 10.75 -12.71
C ASP A 45 14.48 9.61 -13.73
N PRO A 46 15.25 9.61 -14.84
CA PRO A 46 15.20 8.52 -15.79
C PRO A 46 15.43 7.19 -15.06
N ILE A 47 14.68 6.16 -15.46
CA ILE A 47 14.97 4.80 -15.02
C ILE A 47 16.43 4.51 -15.43
N PRO A 48 17.30 4.12 -14.50
CA PRO A 48 18.69 3.78 -14.81
C PRO A 48 18.74 2.67 -15.88
N ARG A 49 19.82 2.63 -16.65
CA ARG A 49 19.96 1.53 -17.61
C ARG A 49 20.13 0.22 -16.85
N GLN A 50 19.67 -0.87 -17.44
CA GLN A 50 19.72 -2.18 -16.80
C GLN A 50 21.15 -2.58 -16.45
N GLU A 51 22.12 -2.24 -17.31
CA GLU A 51 23.53 -2.54 -17.09
C GLU A 51 24.10 -1.76 -15.89
N ASP A 52 23.67 -0.52 -15.70
CA ASP A 52 24.08 0.31 -14.56
C ASP A 52 23.56 -0.30 -13.24
N LEU A 53 22.32 -0.79 -13.24
CA LEU A 53 21.71 -1.48 -12.09
C LEU A 53 22.40 -2.80 -11.78
N GLN A 54 22.70 -3.61 -12.81
CA GLN A 54 23.41 -4.87 -12.63
C GLN A 54 24.79 -4.65 -12.02
N GLN A 55 25.51 -3.61 -12.46
CA GLN A 55 26.81 -3.23 -11.91
C GLN A 55 26.71 -2.74 -10.45
N GLU A 56 25.67 -1.96 -10.12
CA GLU A 56 25.42 -1.49 -8.76
C GLU A 56 25.10 -2.65 -7.81
N ILE A 57 24.23 -3.57 -8.24
CA ILE A 57 23.85 -4.77 -7.48
C ILE A 57 25.08 -5.65 -7.23
N ALA A 58 25.89 -5.89 -8.26
CA ALA A 58 27.15 -6.64 -8.13
C ALA A 58 28.10 -5.96 -7.12
N GLY A 59 28.24 -4.64 -7.19
CA GLY A 59 29.03 -3.86 -6.23
C GLY A 59 28.52 -3.99 -4.80
N LEU A 60 27.20 -3.91 -4.60
CA LEU A 60 26.56 -4.10 -3.30
C LEU A 60 26.77 -5.52 -2.76
N ALA A 61 26.57 -6.55 -3.59
CA ALA A 61 26.73 -7.96 -3.21
C ALA A 61 28.16 -8.26 -2.75
N ASN A 62 29.16 -7.74 -3.47
CA ASN A 62 30.57 -7.86 -3.09
C ASN A 62 30.88 -7.10 -1.80
N SER A 63 30.32 -5.90 -1.62
CA SER A 63 30.50 -5.12 -0.37
C SER A 63 29.87 -5.79 0.85
N ALA A 64 28.76 -6.51 0.63
CA ALA A 64 28.05 -7.25 1.66
C ALA A 64 28.67 -8.62 1.98
N HIS A 65 29.78 -8.99 1.30
CA HIS A 65 30.45 -10.29 1.44
C HIS A 65 29.47 -11.47 1.31
N LEU A 66 28.59 -11.42 0.31
CA LEU A 66 27.65 -12.51 0.03
C LEU A 66 28.31 -13.78 -0.53
N LEU A 67 29.60 -13.69 -0.88
CA LEU A 67 30.43 -14.78 -1.38
C LEU A 67 31.18 -15.47 -0.24
N ALA A 68 31.36 -16.78 -0.37
CA ALA A 68 32.22 -17.55 0.52
C ALA A 68 33.71 -17.25 0.26
N GLU A 69 34.55 -17.52 1.26
CA GLU A 69 36.00 -17.38 1.11
C GLU A 69 36.52 -18.27 -0.02
N GLY A 70 37.01 -17.65 -1.10
CA GLY A 70 37.57 -18.36 -2.26
C GLY A 70 36.67 -18.40 -3.50
N GLU A 71 35.50 -17.78 -3.45
CA GLU A 71 34.66 -17.56 -4.64
C GLU A 71 35.04 -16.25 -5.35
N ASP A 72 34.89 -16.25 -6.69
CA ASP A 72 35.16 -15.07 -7.51
C ASP A 72 34.13 -13.96 -7.24
N ALA A 73 34.56 -12.70 -7.38
CA ALA A 73 33.67 -11.56 -7.15
C ALA A 73 32.47 -11.57 -8.12
N ILE A 74 31.27 -11.29 -7.62
CA ILE A 74 30.04 -11.20 -8.42
C ILE A 74 30.20 -10.04 -9.41
N ASN A 75 29.98 -10.29 -10.69
CA ASN A 75 29.98 -9.30 -11.76
C ASN A 75 28.55 -9.03 -12.29
N ALA A 76 28.41 -8.00 -13.11
CA ALA A 76 27.16 -7.67 -13.79
C ALA A 76 26.63 -8.83 -14.66
N ASP A 77 27.51 -9.63 -15.25
CA ASP A 77 27.12 -10.79 -16.07
C ASP A 77 26.44 -11.88 -15.22
N ASP A 78 26.89 -12.13 -13.99
CA ASP A 78 26.27 -13.10 -13.08
C ASP A 78 24.85 -12.64 -12.70
N ILE A 79 24.66 -11.34 -12.50
CA ILE A 79 23.33 -10.75 -12.26
C ILE A 79 22.47 -10.82 -13.52
N ALA A 80 23.04 -10.61 -14.71
CA ALA A 80 22.34 -10.71 -15.98
C ALA A 80 21.83 -12.13 -16.24
N GLU A 81 22.68 -13.15 -16.05
CA GLU A 81 22.31 -14.56 -16.16
C GLU A 81 21.20 -14.92 -15.17
N LEU A 82 21.31 -14.45 -13.91
CA LEU A 82 20.29 -14.68 -12.90
C LEU A 82 18.94 -14.07 -13.28
N VAL A 83 18.94 -12.83 -13.78
CA VAL A 83 17.71 -12.17 -14.25
C VAL A 83 17.13 -12.89 -15.46
N GLU A 84 17.96 -13.31 -16.42
CA GLU A 84 17.52 -13.99 -17.63
C GLU A 84 16.94 -15.38 -17.33
N SER A 85 17.53 -16.13 -16.39
CA SER A 85 16.99 -17.43 -15.94
C SER A 85 15.60 -17.33 -15.29
N HIS A 86 15.18 -16.13 -14.88
CA HIS A 86 13.86 -15.85 -14.30
C HIS A 86 13.04 -14.89 -15.17
N ALA A 87 13.45 -14.67 -16.42
CA ALA A 87 12.74 -13.77 -17.33
C ALA A 87 11.53 -14.44 -18.00
N ASP A 88 11.41 -15.76 -17.89
CA ASP A 88 10.26 -16.51 -18.40
C ASP A 88 8.99 -16.13 -17.62
N ASP A 89 7.94 -15.74 -18.35
CA ASP A 89 6.63 -15.48 -17.77
C ASP A 89 6.07 -16.79 -17.18
N LEU A 90 5.69 -16.75 -15.90
CA LEU A 90 5.01 -17.88 -15.24
C LEU A 90 3.77 -18.27 -16.05
N SER A 91 3.71 -19.52 -16.50
CA SER A 91 2.54 -20.04 -17.18
C SER A 91 1.37 -20.25 -16.21
N ALA A 92 0.15 -20.38 -16.74
CA ALA A 92 -1.02 -20.67 -15.91
C ALA A 92 -0.86 -22.03 -15.19
N GLU A 93 -0.16 -22.96 -15.83
CA GLU A 93 0.20 -24.27 -15.32
C GLU A 93 1.20 -24.15 -14.16
N ASP A 94 2.25 -23.32 -14.27
CA ASP A 94 3.21 -23.08 -13.19
C ASP A 94 2.56 -22.43 -11.96
N LEU A 95 1.58 -21.54 -12.17
CA LEU A 95 0.81 -20.94 -11.08
C LEU A 95 -0.07 -21.97 -10.37
N VAL A 96 -0.67 -22.90 -11.11
CA VAL A 96 -1.46 -24.00 -10.54
C VAL A 96 -0.56 -24.99 -9.81
N GLU A 97 0.63 -25.28 -10.34
CA GLU A 97 1.63 -26.15 -9.70
C GLU A 97 2.15 -25.52 -8.41
N GLN A 98 2.54 -24.24 -8.41
CA GLN A 98 2.93 -23.53 -7.18
C GLN A 98 1.80 -23.52 -6.15
N GLN A 99 0.56 -23.34 -6.57
CA GLN A 99 -0.58 -23.38 -5.65
C GLN A 99 -0.85 -24.80 -5.13
N GLN A 100 -0.59 -25.83 -5.93
CA GLN A 100 -0.65 -27.22 -5.50
C GLN A 100 0.53 -27.59 -4.60
N GLU A 101 1.74 -27.08 -4.84
CA GLU A 101 2.92 -27.29 -3.99
C GLU A 101 2.71 -26.61 -2.63
N LEU A 102 2.15 -25.40 -2.60
CA LEU A 102 1.74 -24.73 -1.35
C LEU A 102 0.65 -25.51 -0.61
N ALA A 103 -0.27 -26.16 -1.32
CA ALA A 103 -1.32 -27.00 -0.73
C ALA A 103 -0.82 -28.40 -0.33
N ALA A 104 0.15 -28.97 -1.04
CA ALA A 104 0.72 -30.29 -0.80
C ALA A 104 1.85 -30.26 0.24
N GLY A 105 2.58 -29.14 0.33
CA GLY A 105 3.46 -28.82 1.46
C GLY A 105 2.70 -28.62 2.78
N GLU A 106 1.37 -28.52 2.72
CA GLU A 106 0.48 -28.63 3.88
C GLU A 106 0.19 -30.10 4.27
N GLU A 107 0.48 -31.09 3.41
CA GLU A 107 0.17 -32.51 3.64
C GLU A 107 1.40 -33.44 3.81
N VAL A 108 2.62 -33.01 3.47
CA VAL A 108 3.84 -33.79 3.75
C VAL A 108 4.53 -33.25 5.00
N GLU A 109 3.99 -33.63 6.16
CA GLU A 109 4.72 -33.63 7.44
C GLU A 109 5.72 -34.80 7.41
N GLU A 110 6.83 -34.66 6.68
CA GLU A 110 8.02 -35.47 6.94
C GLU A 110 8.94 -34.77 7.96
N GLU A 111 9.40 -35.60 8.88
CA GLU A 111 10.10 -35.30 10.12
C GLU A 111 11.42 -34.52 9.91
N SER A 112 11.34 -33.19 10.01
CA SER A 112 12.45 -32.23 10.17
C SER A 112 11.90 -31.04 10.97
N PRO A 113 12.66 -30.38 11.88
CA PRO A 113 12.09 -29.46 12.86
C PRO A 113 11.75 -28.10 12.22
N VAL A 114 10.70 -28.08 11.40
CA VAL A 114 10.02 -26.86 10.97
C VAL A 114 9.32 -26.28 12.21
N PRO A 115 9.47 -24.99 12.52
CA PRO A 115 8.82 -24.39 13.68
C PRO A 115 7.30 -24.53 13.52
N LYS A 116 6.69 -25.37 14.37
CA LYS A 116 5.24 -25.59 14.44
C LYS A 116 4.52 -24.24 14.41
N VAL A 117 3.90 -23.92 13.28
CA VAL A 117 3.09 -22.71 13.14
C VAL A 117 1.90 -22.87 14.07
N THR A 118 1.91 -22.15 15.20
CA THR A 118 0.84 -22.22 16.19
C THR A 118 -0.45 -21.69 15.55
N THR A 119 -1.40 -22.57 15.27
CA THR A 119 -2.69 -22.19 14.69
C THR A 119 -3.59 -21.52 15.74
N LEU A 120 -4.69 -20.90 15.29
CA LEU A 120 -5.68 -20.34 16.22
C LEU A 120 -6.31 -21.43 17.10
N VAL A 121 -6.45 -22.64 16.54
CA VAL A 121 -6.99 -23.82 17.24
C VAL A 121 -6.02 -24.26 18.34
N ASP A 122 -4.72 -24.34 18.03
CA ASP A 122 -3.69 -24.74 19.00
C ASP A 122 -3.62 -23.78 20.18
N LEU A 123 -3.61 -22.47 19.92
CA LEU A 123 -3.61 -21.45 20.98
C LEU A 123 -4.86 -21.54 21.86
N THR A 124 -6.02 -21.82 21.27
CA THR A 124 -7.27 -22.00 22.02
C THR A 124 -7.21 -23.25 22.88
N ALA A 125 -6.67 -24.36 22.36
CA ALA A 125 -6.52 -25.61 23.09
C ALA A 125 -5.55 -25.49 24.28
N VAL A 126 -4.44 -24.75 24.10
CA VAL A 126 -3.46 -24.48 25.17
C VAL A 126 -4.10 -23.69 26.32
N VAL A 127 -4.80 -22.60 26.00
CA VAL A 127 -5.49 -21.78 27.02
C VAL A 127 -6.56 -22.60 27.73
N GLN A 128 -7.37 -23.36 27.00
CA GLN A 128 -8.42 -24.19 27.59
C GLN A 128 -7.86 -25.26 28.53
N SER A 129 -6.79 -25.95 28.11
CA SER A 129 -6.13 -26.98 28.93
C SER A 129 -5.59 -26.41 30.24
N GLY A 130 -5.05 -25.19 30.23
CA GLY A 130 -4.59 -24.52 31.44
C GLY A 130 -5.73 -24.13 32.39
N LEU A 131 -6.87 -23.69 31.84
CA LEU A 131 -8.07 -23.41 32.64
C LEU A 131 -8.66 -24.69 33.26
N ASP A 132 -8.68 -25.78 32.49
CA ASP A 132 -9.15 -27.08 32.98
C ASP A 132 -8.22 -27.62 34.08
N PHE A 133 -6.90 -27.46 33.93
CA PHE A 133 -5.93 -27.79 34.97
C PHE A 133 -6.19 -27.01 36.28
N ILE A 134 -6.46 -25.70 36.19
CA ILE A 134 -6.81 -24.89 37.35
C ILE A 134 -8.06 -25.46 38.05
N ASN A 135 -9.10 -25.82 37.29
CA ASN A 135 -10.32 -26.40 37.84
C ASN A 135 -10.04 -27.73 38.58
N VAL A 136 -9.17 -28.58 38.03
CA VAL A 136 -8.76 -29.84 38.66
C VAL A 136 -8.01 -29.58 39.97
N VAL A 137 -7.09 -28.62 40.00
CA VAL A 137 -6.33 -28.25 41.20
C VAL A 137 -7.26 -27.71 42.28
N LEU A 138 -8.17 -26.79 41.93
CA LEU A 138 -9.12 -26.22 42.90
C LEU A 138 -10.09 -27.26 43.47
N ALA A 139 -10.50 -28.25 42.66
CA ALA A 139 -11.42 -29.31 43.10
C ALA A 139 -10.76 -30.38 43.97
N ARG A 140 -9.45 -30.62 43.81
CA ARG A 140 -8.75 -31.75 44.46
C ARG A 140 -7.78 -31.32 45.56
N ASP A 141 -7.32 -30.08 45.58
CA ASP A 141 -6.39 -29.60 46.60
C ASP A 141 -7.14 -29.18 47.87
N GLY A 142 -6.91 -29.92 48.95
CA GLY A 142 -7.47 -29.61 50.27
C GLY A 142 -6.86 -28.37 50.96
N ASN A 143 -5.82 -27.75 50.38
CA ASN A 143 -5.21 -26.53 50.88
C ASN A 143 -5.49 -25.34 49.95
N ALA A 144 -6.37 -24.43 50.40
CA ALA A 144 -6.81 -23.28 49.62
C ALA A 144 -5.68 -22.26 49.30
N ASP A 145 -4.78 -22.01 50.26
CA ASP A 145 -3.66 -21.09 50.05
C ASP A 145 -2.68 -21.60 48.98
N ARG A 146 -2.47 -22.92 48.94
CA ARG A 146 -1.64 -23.56 47.93
C ARG A 146 -2.32 -23.56 46.57
N SER A 147 -3.58 -23.96 46.50
CA SER A 147 -4.32 -24.05 45.24
C SER A 147 -4.51 -22.68 44.58
N PHE A 148 -4.75 -21.63 45.38
CA PHE A 148 -4.83 -20.25 44.90
C PHE A 148 -3.49 -19.73 44.32
N LYS A 149 -2.36 -20.07 44.97
CA LYS A 149 -1.02 -19.75 44.44
C LYS A 149 -0.78 -20.41 43.09
N VAL A 150 -1.15 -21.70 42.96
CA VAL A 150 -1.03 -22.45 41.70
C VAL A 150 -1.94 -21.85 40.62
N GLN A 151 -3.20 -21.55 40.95
CA GLN A 151 -4.13 -20.87 40.03
C GLN A 151 -3.54 -19.56 39.50
N THR A 152 -3.07 -18.70 40.40
CA THR A 152 -2.53 -17.38 40.04
C THR A 152 -1.30 -17.52 39.15
N ALA A 153 -0.41 -18.47 39.46
CA ALA A 153 0.79 -18.73 38.66
C ALA A 153 0.43 -19.24 37.26
N VAL A 154 -0.49 -20.21 37.15
CA VAL A 154 -0.92 -20.76 35.85
C VAL A 154 -1.60 -19.68 35.01
N GLN A 155 -2.50 -18.88 35.58
CA GLN A 155 -3.12 -17.75 34.86
C GLN A 155 -2.08 -16.73 34.37
N ALA A 156 -1.07 -16.42 35.18
CA ALA A 156 0.01 -15.54 34.76
C ALA A 156 0.79 -16.12 33.55
N LEU A 157 1.03 -17.43 33.54
CA LEU A 157 1.68 -18.13 32.43
C LEU A 157 0.82 -18.26 31.17
N LEU A 158 -0.51 -18.22 31.29
CA LEU A 158 -1.43 -18.25 30.15
C LEU A 158 -1.57 -16.90 29.44
N ARG A 159 -1.34 -15.76 30.11
CA ARG A 159 -1.54 -14.42 29.51
C ARG A 159 -0.86 -14.22 28.15
N PRO A 160 0.40 -14.66 27.91
CA PRO A 160 1.03 -14.49 26.60
C PRO A 160 0.29 -15.20 25.46
N TYR A 161 -0.33 -16.35 25.75
CA TYR A 161 -1.13 -17.11 24.80
C TYR A 161 -2.49 -16.45 24.56
N GLU A 162 -3.11 -15.90 25.60
CA GLU A 162 -4.36 -15.13 25.48
C GLU A 162 -4.19 -13.88 24.61
N GLU A 163 -3.08 -13.15 24.75
CA GLU A 163 -2.77 -11.98 23.92
C GLU A 163 -2.50 -12.39 22.47
N SER A 164 -1.73 -13.46 22.24
CA SER A 164 -1.48 -14.01 20.91
C SER A 164 -2.77 -14.44 20.22
N LEU A 165 -3.69 -15.07 20.97
CA LEU A 165 -5.01 -15.47 20.49
C LEU A 165 -5.87 -14.24 20.12
N ARG A 166 -5.87 -13.20 20.96
CA ARG A 166 -6.56 -11.94 20.72
C ARG A 166 -6.04 -11.27 19.44
N GLN A 167 -4.73 -11.24 19.23
CA GLN A 167 -4.10 -10.66 18.05
C GLN A 167 -4.49 -11.41 16.77
N LYS A 168 -4.43 -12.76 16.78
CA LYS A 168 -4.86 -13.57 15.62
C LYS A 168 -6.35 -13.36 15.30
N ARG A 169 -7.22 -13.30 16.31
CA ARG A 169 -8.66 -13.01 16.11
C ARG A 169 -8.94 -11.61 15.58
N ALA A 170 -8.12 -10.61 15.92
CA ALA A 170 -8.26 -9.25 15.39
C ALA A 170 -7.88 -9.17 13.91
N ARG A 171 -6.79 -9.86 13.50
CA ARG A 171 -6.37 -9.94 12.09
C ARG A 171 -7.40 -10.64 11.20
N GLY A 172 -8.07 -11.68 11.69
CA GLY A 172 -9.17 -12.34 10.97
C GLY A 172 -10.40 -11.47 10.72
N LYS A 173 -10.50 -10.29 11.35
CA LYS A 173 -11.59 -9.31 11.12
C LYS A 173 -11.25 -8.25 10.08
N GLN A 174 -10.01 -8.23 9.55
CA GLN A 174 -9.61 -7.30 8.50
C GLN A 174 -10.43 -7.61 7.24
N THR A 175 -11.28 -6.68 6.83
CA THR A 175 -12.09 -6.84 5.62
C THR A 175 -11.22 -6.70 4.39
N ASN A 176 -11.29 -7.67 3.47
CA ASN A 176 -10.60 -7.61 2.19
C ASN A 176 -11.06 -6.38 1.39
N ILE A 177 -10.11 -5.69 0.74
CA ILE A 177 -10.35 -4.47 -0.05
C ILE A 177 -11.35 -4.69 -1.20
N THR A 178 -11.50 -5.94 -1.67
CA THR A 178 -12.53 -6.36 -2.65
C THR A 178 -13.95 -6.01 -2.25
N LYS A 179 -14.24 -5.84 -0.95
CA LYS A 179 -15.56 -5.38 -0.49
C LYS A 179 -15.90 -3.95 -0.93
N PHE A 180 -14.92 -3.14 -1.30
CA PHE A 180 -15.14 -1.77 -1.80
C PHE A 180 -15.25 -1.69 -3.33
N PHE A 181 -14.95 -2.77 -4.04
CA PHE A 181 -14.98 -2.82 -5.51
C PHE A 181 -16.28 -3.40 -6.08
N THR A 182 -17.35 -3.51 -5.29
CA THR A 182 -18.65 -3.93 -5.84
C THR A 182 -19.11 -2.90 -6.88
N SER A 183 -19.02 -3.31 -8.13
CA SER A 183 -19.31 -2.55 -9.34
C SER A 183 -20.65 -1.81 -9.23
N SER A 184 -20.58 -0.49 -9.35
CA SER A 184 -21.76 0.35 -9.59
C SER A 184 -22.28 0.03 -10.99
N ALA A 185 -23.20 -0.92 -11.08
CA ALA A 185 -23.94 -1.20 -12.29
C ALA A 185 -24.81 0.03 -12.62
N ALA A 186 -24.32 0.81 -13.58
CA ALA A 186 -25.03 1.71 -14.47
C ALA A 186 -26.37 2.26 -13.95
N THR A 187 -26.33 3.34 -13.16
CA THR A 187 -27.46 4.27 -13.11
C THR A 187 -27.46 5.04 -14.43
N SER A 188 -28.20 4.51 -15.40
CA SER A 188 -28.56 5.18 -16.65
C SER A 188 -29.25 6.50 -16.33
N LEU A 189 -28.59 7.63 -16.63
CA LEU A 189 -29.21 8.95 -16.66
C LEU A 189 -30.14 9.02 -17.89
N PRO A 190 -31.41 9.46 -17.74
CA PRO A 190 -32.27 9.66 -18.91
C PRO A 190 -31.79 10.88 -19.73
N PRO A 191 -31.96 10.85 -21.07
CA PRO A 191 -31.51 11.94 -21.93
C PRO A 191 -32.37 13.19 -21.72
N LEU A 192 -31.74 14.33 -21.45
CA LEU A 192 -32.40 15.63 -21.48
C LEU A 192 -32.93 15.91 -22.89
N SER A 193 -34.25 16.00 -23.04
CA SER A 193 -34.87 16.64 -24.21
C SER A 193 -34.86 18.17 -24.06
N PRO A 194 -34.65 18.93 -25.15
CA PRO A 194 -34.64 20.39 -25.13
C PRO A 194 -36.07 20.94 -25.15
N SER A 195 -36.42 21.79 -24.19
CA SER A 195 -37.67 22.56 -24.22
C SER A 195 -37.38 24.03 -24.57
N PRO A 196 -38.20 24.68 -25.41
CA PRO A 196 -37.88 25.97 -26.01
C PRO A 196 -38.63 27.09 -25.30
N GLU A 197 -37.95 27.98 -24.56
CA GLU A 197 -38.57 29.27 -24.26
C GLU A 197 -37.56 30.36 -23.91
N LEU A 198 -37.86 31.56 -24.40
CA LEU A 198 -37.20 32.87 -24.18
C LEU A 198 -36.07 33.24 -25.14
N ALA A 199 -36.39 33.11 -26.43
CA ALA A 199 -36.15 34.19 -27.38
C ALA A 199 -36.87 35.48 -26.92
N ALA A 200 -36.23 36.31 -26.10
CA ALA A 200 -36.68 37.69 -25.84
C ALA A 200 -35.57 38.57 -25.26
N LYS A 201 -34.61 38.99 -26.10
CA LYS A 201 -33.95 40.32 -26.07
C LYS A 201 -32.80 40.37 -27.10
N ARG A 202 -33.16 40.32 -28.38
CA ARG A 202 -32.32 40.83 -29.47
C ARG A 202 -33.19 41.63 -30.43
N ALA A 203 -33.44 42.89 -30.09
CA ALA A 203 -33.90 43.93 -31.02
C ALA A 203 -33.89 45.31 -30.35
N ARG A 204 -32.79 46.05 -30.58
CA ARG A 204 -32.57 47.50 -30.53
C ARG A 204 -31.07 47.67 -30.21
N SER A 205 -30.20 48.19 -31.05
CA SER A 205 -30.34 49.12 -32.17
C SER A 205 -29.17 48.90 -33.14
N ALA A 206 -29.45 48.93 -34.44
CA ALA A 206 -28.46 49.05 -35.49
C ALA A 206 -27.88 50.48 -35.53
N SER A 207 -26.63 50.59 -35.99
CA SER A 207 -25.92 51.83 -36.37
C SER A 207 -26.63 52.58 -37.51
N PRO A 208 -26.29 53.86 -37.79
CA PRO A 208 -25.31 54.18 -38.85
C PRO A 208 -24.55 55.51 -38.60
N SER A 209 -23.59 56.04 -39.36
CA SER A 209 -22.55 55.64 -40.33
C SER A 209 -21.83 56.95 -40.77
N LEU A 210 -20.65 56.84 -41.42
CA LEU A 210 -19.97 57.82 -42.30
C LEU A 210 -19.20 58.96 -41.57
N THR A 211 -17.94 59.33 -41.86
CA THR A 211 -17.31 59.60 -43.16
C THR A 211 -15.78 59.71 -42.98
N SER A 212 -14.99 59.23 -43.95
CA SER A 212 -13.55 59.52 -44.18
C SER A 212 -13.42 60.32 -45.51
N PRO A 213 -12.26 60.80 -46.01
CA PRO A 213 -10.95 61.29 -45.48
C PRO A 213 -10.59 62.66 -46.20
N PRO A 214 -9.38 63.05 -46.72
CA PRO A 214 -7.94 62.74 -46.47
C PRO A 214 -6.96 63.99 -46.46
N SER A 215 -5.63 63.71 -46.33
CA SER A 215 -4.42 64.51 -46.73
C SER A 215 -3.77 65.38 -45.63
N ARG A 216 -2.44 65.63 -45.49
CA ARG A 216 -1.24 65.56 -46.37
C ARG A 216 0.07 65.77 -45.55
N SER A 217 1.14 65.02 -45.89
CA SER A 217 2.62 65.30 -45.91
C SER A 217 3.45 66.02 -44.81
N SER A 218 4.70 65.50 -44.64
CA SER A 218 5.99 66.10 -44.17
C SER A 218 6.09 66.51 -42.68
N SER A 219 7.18 66.32 -41.92
CA SER A 219 8.65 66.29 -42.15
C SER A 219 9.29 65.40 -41.05
N GLU A 220 10.37 64.62 -41.19
CA GLU A 220 11.81 64.97 -41.30
C GLU A 220 12.34 65.96 -40.24
N GLU A 221 13.58 65.71 -39.76
CA GLU A 221 14.48 66.47 -38.85
C GLU A 221 14.46 66.02 -37.36
N ASP A 222 15.49 65.32 -36.86
CA ASP A 222 16.82 65.76 -36.35
C ASP A 222 16.77 66.16 -34.85
N GLU A 223 17.51 65.44 -33.99
CA GLU A 223 18.56 65.99 -33.10
C GLU A 223 19.02 64.97 -32.03
N MET A 224 20.33 64.72 -32.08
CA MET A 224 21.33 64.37 -31.03
C MET A 224 20.96 63.59 -29.77
#